data_AF-A0A511T500-F1
#
_entry.id   AF-A0A511T500-F1
#
_cell.length_a   1.000
_cell.length_b   1.000
_cell.length_c   1.000
_cell.angle_alpha   90.00
_cell.angle_beta   90.00
_cell.angle_gamma   90.00
#
_symmetry.space_group_name_H-M   'P 1'
#
loop_
_entity.id
_entity.type
_entity.pdbx_description
1 polymer ?
#
loop_
_entity_poly.entity_id
_entity_poly.type
_entity_poly.pdbx_seq_one_letter_code
_entity_poly.pdbx_strand_id
1 'polypeptide(L)'
;MFIIYGSSAKQQELGERPALCRDCQRETTHRLQRHYSVVHVFWFPLFSVRTKYVLACSRCNLHSEVPEQSIGTVPTRPVLHRMGGLFPLGALLFCCVGFPVVGAVTSAVTGASSDGTEVQEERHGFDQRFHAQAEDVAVQEALQSVLEDAGHTSMSVTAASATVKDQGIRVITARSTHLKKVGNPDRVKLLELMQRTADQRFEKDEVFLGLQGKLLWGGYAHRPPGGTWRHVVKSTTTSPKAAAFEALLQLEAQQPSESPDALPTPVADDTAP
;
A
#
# COMPACT_ATOMS: atom_id res chain seq x y z
N MET A 1 -12.73 5.11 30.17
CA MET A 1 -12.45 6.17 29.17
C MET A 1 -10.99 6.06 28.78
N PHE A 2 -10.69 5.75 27.52
CA PHE A 2 -9.30 5.64 27.04
C PHE A 2 -8.92 6.92 26.31
N ILE A 3 -7.82 7.56 26.71
CA ILE A 3 -7.25 8.71 26.01
C ILE A 3 -6.14 8.18 25.11
N ILE A 4 -6.31 8.28 23.80
CA ILE A 4 -5.26 7.94 22.83
C ILE A 4 -4.40 9.19 22.62
N TYR A 5 -3.12 9.12 22.96
CA TYR A 5 -2.16 10.21 22.72
C TYR A 5 -1.04 9.74 21.79
N GLY A 6 -0.52 10.66 20.97
CA GLY A 6 0.57 10.36 20.06
C GLY A 6 1.35 11.61 19.65
N SER A 7 2.54 11.42 19.09
CA SER A 7 3.30 12.50 18.49
C SER A 7 3.78 12.12 17.09
N SER A 8 3.80 13.08 16.17
CA SER A 8 4.26 12.89 14.79
C SER A 8 5.30 13.94 14.43
N ALA A 9 6.48 13.50 13.97
CA ALA A 9 7.49 14.40 13.43
C ALA A 9 7.06 14.91 12.04
N LYS A 10 7.24 16.21 11.82
CA LYS A 10 6.92 16.92 10.59
C LYS A 10 8.12 17.75 10.16
N GLN A 11 8.30 17.83 8.85
CA GLN A 11 9.33 18.63 8.21
C GLN A 11 8.64 19.53 7.20
N GLN A 12 8.99 20.81 7.22
CA GLN A 12 8.48 21.79 6.28
C GLN A 12 9.64 22.58 5.71
N GLU A 13 9.73 22.62 4.38
CA GLU A 13 10.67 23.49 3.68
C GLU A 13 10.17 24.93 3.69
N LEU A 14 11.03 25.85 4.12
CA LEU A 14 10.73 27.27 4.28
C LEU A 14 11.26 28.10 3.11
N GLY A 15 12.22 27.56 2.36
CA GLY A 15 12.87 28.23 1.24
C GLY A 15 14.32 27.80 1.12
N GLU A 16 15.04 28.52 0.28
CA GLU A 16 16.44 28.26 -0.03
C GLU A 16 17.27 29.53 0.20
N ARG A 17 18.51 29.38 0.67
CA ARG A 17 19.45 30.49 0.82
C ARG A 17 20.87 30.09 0.43
N PRO A 18 21.63 30.95 -0.27
CA PRO A 18 23.05 30.71 -0.50
C PRO A 18 23.81 30.78 0.83
N ALA A 19 24.67 29.79 1.08
CA ALA A 19 25.56 29.77 2.23
C ALA A 19 26.81 28.93 1.92
N LEU A 20 27.91 29.22 2.63
CA LEU A 20 29.10 28.39 2.60
C LEU A 20 28.85 27.10 3.39
N CYS A 21 28.92 25.94 2.73
CA CYS A 21 28.81 24.67 3.42
C CYS A 21 30.11 24.36 4.18
N ARG A 22 30.02 24.03 5.47
CA ARG A 22 31.18 23.69 6.31
C ARG A 22 31.95 22.46 5.83
N ASP A 23 31.24 21.55 5.16
CA ASP A 23 31.77 20.27 4.70
C ASP A 23 32.25 20.34 3.25
N CYS A 24 31.45 20.88 2.33
CA CYS A 24 31.87 21.05 0.94
C CYS A 24 32.87 22.20 0.73
N GLN A 25 33.00 23.12 1.70
CA GLN A 25 33.73 24.40 1.60
C GLN A 25 33.44 25.20 0.32
N ARG A 26 32.23 25.04 -0.22
CA ARG A 26 31.76 25.72 -1.42
C ARG A 26 30.50 26.48 -1.10
N GLU A 27 30.34 27.64 -1.73
CA GLU A 27 29.09 28.38 -1.69
C GLU A 27 28.05 27.60 -2.50
N THR A 28 26.99 27.17 -1.82
CA THR A 28 25.93 26.37 -2.43
C THR A 28 24.58 26.86 -1.91
N THR A 29 23.52 26.46 -2.58
CA THR A 29 22.16 26.69 -2.09
C THR A 29 21.87 25.74 -0.94
N HIS A 30 21.43 26.25 0.21
CA HIS A 30 21.00 25.46 1.34
C HIS A 30 19.47 25.52 1.47
N ARG A 31 18.83 24.37 1.66
CA ARG A 31 17.41 24.25 1.94
C ARG A 31 17.17 24.53 3.42
N LEU A 32 16.38 25.54 3.71
CA LEU A 32 15.97 25.87 5.05
C LEU A 32 14.73 25.05 5.41
N GLN A 33 14.83 24.22 6.44
CA GLN A 33 13.80 23.31 6.86
C GLN A 33 13.42 23.56 8.32
N ARG A 34 12.12 23.54 8.59
CA ARG A 34 11.55 23.53 9.94
C ARG A 34 11.19 22.10 10.32
N HIS A 35 11.84 21.58 11.35
CA HIS A 35 11.56 20.28 11.94
C HIS A 35 10.74 20.52 13.21
N TYR A 36 9.56 19.92 13.32
CA TYR A 36 8.69 20.08 14.47
C TYR A 36 7.92 18.80 14.75
N SER A 37 7.54 18.59 16.02
CA SER A 37 6.66 17.48 16.38
C SER A 37 5.26 18.02 16.64
N VAL A 38 4.24 17.29 16.22
CA VAL A 38 2.85 17.62 16.50
C VAL A 38 2.33 16.61 17.52
N VAL A 39 1.80 17.11 18.64
CA VAL A 39 1.13 16.29 19.64
C VAL A 39 -0.34 16.15 19.23
N HIS A 40 -0.80 14.91 19.23
CA HIS A 40 -2.17 14.54 18.89
C HIS A 40 -2.86 13.91 20.08
N VAL A 41 -4.13 14.27 20.29
CA VAL A 41 -5.06 13.52 21.14
C VAL A 41 -6.15 12.97 20.22
N PHE A 42 -6.29 11.65 20.22
CA PHE A 42 -6.95 10.88 19.16
C PHE A 42 -6.40 11.22 17.78
N TRP A 43 -7.18 11.91 16.96
CA TRP A 43 -6.85 12.29 15.57
C TRP A 43 -6.61 13.80 15.43
N PHE A 44 -6.74 14.55 16.52
CA PHE A 44 -6.73 16.01 16.51
C PHE A 44 -5.34 16.54 16.87
N PRO A 45 -4.69 17.33 15.99
CA PRO A 45 -3.44 18.02 16.32
C PRO A 45 -3.73 19.15 17.32
N LEU A 46 -3.23 19.02 18.55
CA LEU A 46 -3.45 20.04 19.58
C LEU A 46 -2.46 21.20 19.43
N PHE A 47 -1.16 20.89 19.46
CA PHE A 47 -0.10 21.89 19.37
C PHE A 47 1.19 21.30 18.79
N SER A 48 2.03 22.18 18.27
CA SER A 48 3.38 21.85 17.78
C SER A 48 4.40 22.08 18.89
N VAL A 49 5.22 21.06 19.15
CA VAL A 49 6.32 21.07 20.12
C VAL A 49 7.66 20.86 19.43
N ARG A 50 8.75 21.20 20.13
CA ARG A 50 10.14 20.92 19.71
C ARG A 50 10.44 21.42 18.29
N THR A 51 10.15 22.69 18.02
CA THR A 51 10.49 23.30 16.73
C THR A 51 11.99 23.58 16.67
N LYS A 52 12.65 23.04 15.66
CA LYS A 52 14.04 23.29 15.33
C LYS A 52 14.14 23.69 13.86
N TYR A 53 15.15 24.49 13.54
CA TYR A 53 15.41 24.90 12.18
C TYR A 53 16.75 24.35 11.73
N VAL A 54 16.75 23.79 10.53
CA VAL A 54 17.90 23.07 9.98
C VAL A 54 18.16 23.64 8.59
N LEU A 55 19.42 23.95 8.31
CA LEU A 55 19.89 24.11 6.93
C LEU A 55 20.43 22.79 6.43
N ALA A 56 19.91 22.33 5.29
CA ALA A 56 20.43 21.19 4.56
C ALA A 56 21.18 21.68 3.32
N CYS A 57 22.46 21.36 3.18
CA CYS A 57 23.22 21.66 1.96
C CYS A 57 22.62 20.90 0.77
N SER A 58 22.31 21.56 -0.34
CA SER A 58 21.76 20.88 -1.54
C SER A 58 22.73 19.86 -2.17
N ARG A 59 24.02 19.95 -1.85
CA ARG A 59 25.08 19.12 -2.45
C ARG A 59 25.44 17.89 -1.60
N CYS A 60 25.93 18.09 -0.37
CA CYS A 60 26.30 16.98 0.52
C CYS A 60 25.20 16.59 1.52
N ASN A 61 24.06 17.29 1.53
CA ASN A 61 22.96 17.07 2.46
C ASN A 61 23.36 17.15 3.94
N LEU A 62 24.45 17.87 4.27
CA LEU A 62 24.81 18.14 5.65
C LEU A 62 23.73 19.02 6.30
N HIS A 63 23.23 18.56 7.45
CA HIS A 63 22.25 19.26 8.27
C HIS A 63 22.95 20.04 9.39
N SER A 64 22.76 21.36 9.42
CA SER A 64 23.23 22.22 10.51
C SER A 64 22.06 22.92 11.17
N GLU A 65 21.95 22.83 12.50
CA GLU A 65 20.93 23.55 13.28
C GLU A 65 21.23 25.06 13.28
N VAL A 66 20.16 25.86 13.15
CA VAL A 66 20.23 27.30 12.99
C VAL A 66 19.32 27.99 14.00
N PRO A 67 19.79 29.05 14.69
CA PRO A 67 18.96 29.80 15.62
C PRO A 67 17.83 30.53 14.89
N GLU A 68 16.63 30.50 15.46
CA GLU A 68 15.40 31.07 14.88
C GLU A 68 15.54 32.55 14.47
N GLN A 69 16.35 33.30 15.23
CA GLN A 69 16.62 34.72 14.99
C GLN A 69 17.26 35.00 13.62
N SER A 70 17.97 34.02 13.04
CA SER A 70 18.72 34.17 11.79
C SER A 70 17.93 33.80 10.53
N ILE A 71 16.63 33.51 10.67
CA ILE A 71 15.78 32.92 9.63
C ILE A 71 14.90 33.99 8.96
N GLY A 72 14.84 35.20 9.54
CA GLY A 72 14.00 36.28 9.03
C GLY A 72 12.51 36.01 9.26
N THR A 73 11.66 36.57 8.40
CA THR A 73 10.21 36.38 8.46
C THR A 73 9.83 34.96 8.03
N VAL A 74 9.66 34.08 9.01
CA VAL A 74 9.20 32.71 8.76
C VAL A 74 7.70 32.73 8.44
N PRO A 75 7.24 32.03 7.39
CA PRO A 75 5.82 31.85 7.16
C PRO A 75 5.17 31.23 8.41
N THR A 76 4.05 31.84 8.82
CA THR A 76 3.31 31.42 10.00
C THR A 76 2.94 29.94 9.89
N ARG A 77 2.94 29.23 11.02
CA ARG A 77 2.56 27.81 11.07
C ARG A 77 1.17 27.64 10.43
N PRO A 78 0.92 26.58 9.64
CA PRO A 78 -0.38 26.38 9.00
C PRO A 78 -1.50 26.50 10.05
N VAL A 79 -2.58 27.22 9.72
CA VAL A 79 -3.66 27.60 10.66
C VAL A 79 -4.31 26.36 11.31
N LEU A 80 -4.33 25.22 10.62
CA LEU A 80 -4.77 23.93 11.17
C LEU A 80 -4.01 23.51 12.43
N HIS A 81 -2.77 23.97 12.62
CA HIS A 81 -1.97 23.71 13.82
C HIS A 81 -2.13 24.78 14.91
N ARG A 82 -2.90 25.85 14.67
CA ARG A 82 -3.26 26.88 15.66
C ARG A 82 -4.68 26.72 16.20
N MET A 83 -5.60 26.15 15.43
CA MET A 83 -7.01 25.96 15.84
C MET A 83 -7.29 24.63 16.55
N GLY A 84 -6.28 23.98 17.13
CA GLY A 84 -6.38 22.68 17.79
C GLY A 84 -7.39 22.59 18.96
N GLY A 85 -7.93 23.72 19.43
CA GLY A 85 -9.01 23.78 20.41
C GLY A 85 -10.42 24.08 19.86
N LEU A 86 -10.54 24.68 18.67
CA LEU A 86 -11.85 25.12 18.13
C LEU A 86 -12.56 24.03 17.34
N PHE A 87 -11.81 23.10 16.73
CA PHE A 87 -12.38 22.00 15.97
C PHE A 87 -13.23 21.01 16.82
N PRO A 88 -12.81 20.58 18.03
CA PRO A 88 -13.67 19.73 18.86
C PRO A 88 -14.92 20.46 19.36
N LEU A 89 -14.83 21.77 19.63
CA LEU A 89 -15.99 22.61 19.98
C LEU A 89 -16.98 22.74 18.82
N GLY A 90 -16.47 22.95 17.59
CA GLY A 90 -17.29 22.99 16.38
C GLY A 90 -17.95 21.65 16.06
N ALA A 91 -17.25 20.53 16.23
CA ALA A 91 -17.81 19.18 16.03
C ALA A 91 -18.87 18.83 17.10
N LEU A 92 -18.64 19.19 18.37
CA LEU A 92 -19.64 19.03 19.44
C LEU A 92 -20.89 19.89 19.21
N LEU A 93 -20.73 21.16 18.83
CA LEU A 93 -21.85 22.05 18.47
C LEU A 93 -22.60 21.55 17.23
N PHE A 94 -21.90 21.02 16.22
CA PHE A 94 -22.54 20.46 15.03
C PHE A 94 -23.34 19.19 15.34
N CYS A 95 -22.85 18.31 16.24
CA CYS A 95 -23.60 17.14 16.69
C CYS A 95 -24.80 17.49 17.60
N CYS A 96 -24.69 18.54 18.42
CA CYS A 96 -25.77 18.92 19.35
C CYS A 96 -26.85 19.83 18.73
N VAL A 97 -26.53 20.56 17.64
CA VAL A 97 -27.46 21.55 17.06
C VAL A 97 -27.76 21.31 15.58
N GLY A 98 -26.87 20.67 14.82
CA GLY A 98 -27.03 20.48 13.37
C GLY A 98 -27.76 19.20 12.94
N PHE A 99 -27.72 18.14 13.76
CA PHE A 99 -28.32 16.86 13.41
C PHE A 99 -29.86 16.79 13.39
N PRO A 100 -30.64 17.65 14.09
CA PRO A 100 -32.10 17.62 13.97
C PRO A 100 -32.68 18.39 12.77
N VAL A 101 -31.90 19.20 12.05
CA VAL A 101 -32.44 20.10 11.00
C VAL A 101 -32.14 19.62 9.57
N VAL A 102 -31.12 18.78 9.36
CA VAL A 102 -30.80 18.22 8.02
C VAL A 102 -31.46 16.84 7.80
N GLY A 103 -32.10 16.26 8.82
CA GLY A 103 -32.81 14.98 8.72
C GLY A 103 -34.15 15.01 7.97
N ALA A 104 -34.59 16.16 7.44
CA ALA A 104 -35.91 16.32 6.82
C ALA A 104 -35.90 16.70 5.34
N VAL A 105 -34.74 16.94 4.70
CA VAL A 105 -34.70 17.40 3.30
C VAL A 105 -33.53 16.82 2.50
N THR A 106 -33.33 15.50 2.52
CA THR A 106 -32.67 14.76 1.42
C THR A 106 -33.21 13.34 1.33
N SER A 107 -34.53 13.22 1.20
CA SER A 107 -35.21 11.99 0.77
C SER A 107 -35.51 12.07 -0.72
N ALA A 108 -34.53 12.44 -1.55
CA ALA A 108 -34.62 12.34 -3.00
C ALA A 108 -33.25 12.72 -3.61
N VAL A 109 -32.74 11.83 -4.46
CA VAL A 109 -31.57 12.03 -5.35
C VAL A 109 -30.19 11.89 -4.69
N THR A 110 -29.75 10.65 -4.54
CA THR A 110 -28.48 10.09 -5.10
C THR A 110 -28.65 8.57 -4.97
N GLY A 111 -28.85 7.80 -6.03
CA GLY A 111 -27.91 7.69 -7.13
C GLY A 111 -26.74 6.83 -6.62
N ALA A 112 -26.82 5.53 -6.90
CA ALA A 112 -25.89 4.52 -6.43
C ALA A 112 -24.42 4.94 -6.57
N SER A 113 -23.67 4.84 -5.47
CA SER A 113 -22.24 4.54 -5.50
C SER A 113 -22.02 3.40 -4.54
N SER A 114 -21.96 2.20 -5.11
CA SER A 114 -21.36 1.03 -4.50
C SER A 114 -19.88 1.36 -4.26
N ASP A 115 -19.49 1.59 -3.01
CA ASP A 115 -18.08 1.56 -2.64
C ASP A 115 -18.00 1.22 -1.15
N GLY A 116 -17.77 -0.06 -0.87
CA GLY A 116 -17.71 -0.57 0.51
C GLY A 116 -17.75 -2.09 0.63
N THR A 117 -18.22 -2.82 -0.39
CA THR A 117 -18.41 -4.27 -0.30
C THR A 117 -17.15 -5.08 -0.66
N GLU A 118 -16.22 -4.54 -1.46
CA GLU A 118 -15.11 -5.36 -1.99
C GLU A 118 -14.04 -5.76 -0.94
N VAL A 119 -13.85 -5.01 0.15
CA VAL A 119 -12.75 -5.30 1.10
C VAL A 119 -13.10 -6.43 2.09
N GLN A 120 -14.38 -6.77 2.26
CA GLN A 120 -14.82 -7.72 3.29
C GLN A 120 -15.14 -9.11 2.74
N GLU A 121 -15.58 -9.23 1.48
CA GLU A 121 -15.78 -10.52 0.80
C GLU A 121 -14.47 -11.15 0.28
N GLU A 122 -13.47 -10.34 -0.10
CA GLU A 122 -12.16 -10.81 -0.59
C GLU A 122 -11.40 -11.71 0.42
N ARG A 123 -11.65 -11.56 1.73
CA ARG A 123 -10.93 -12.30 2.77
C ARG A 123 -11.41 -13.74 2.98
N HIS A 124 -12.67 -14.05 2.65
CA HIS A 124 -13.21 -15.37 3.00
C HIS A 124 -12.88 -16.46 1.98
N GLY A 125 -12.79 -16.15 0.69
CA GLY A 125 -12.46 -17.13 -0.35
C GLY A 125 -10.96 -17.29 -0.62
N PHE A 126 -10.21 -16.18 -0.64
CA PHE A 126 -8.78 -16.21 -1.01
C PHE A 126 -7.95 -17.04 -0.02
N ASP A 127 -8.04 -16.73 1.27
CA ASP A 127 -7.22 -17.38 2.32
C ASP A 127 -7.55 -18.88 2.50
N GLN A 128 -8.68 -19.35 1.97
CA GLN A 128 -9.03 -20.78 1.96
C GLN A 128 -8.35 -21.55 0.82
N ARG A 129 -8.03 -20.88 -0.28
CA ARG A 129 -7.58 -21.52 -1.52
C ARG A 129 -6.13 -21.24 -1.87
N PHE A 130 -5.60 -20.12 -1.40
CA PHE A 130 -4.21 -19.72 -1.60
C PHE A 130 -3.43 -19.93 -0.31
N HIS A 131 -2.47 -20.86 -0.36
CA HIS A 131 -1.59 -21.18 0.77
C HIS A 131 -0.15 -21.06 0.34
N ALA A 132 0.74 -20.72 1.28
CA ALA A 132 2.17 -20.69 1.00
C ALA A 132 2.70 -22.11 0.82
N GLN A 133 3.21 -22.42 -0.37
CA GLN A 133 3.95 -23.65 -0.65
C GLN A 133 5.45 -23.44 -0.41
N ALA A 134 6.23 -24.53 -0.38
CA ALA A 134 7.67 -24.46 -0.14
C ALA A 134 8.41 -23.52 -1.11
N GLU A 135 8.00 -23.54 -2.38
CA GLU A 135 8.57 -22.66 -3.42
C GLU A 135 8.18 -21.18 -3.20
N ASP A 136 6.98 -20.92 -2.67
CA ASP A 136 6.53 -19.57 -2.33
C ASP A 136 7.35 -19.00 -1.18
N VAL A 137 7.61 -19.80 -0.15
CA VAL A 137 8.46 -19.42 0.99
C VAL A 137 9.87 -19.09 0.51
N ALA A 138 10.45 -19.92 -0.36
CA ALA A 138 11.76 -19.65 -0.92
C ALA A 138 11.78 -18.32 -1.71
N VAL A 139 10.73 -18.00 -2.48
CA VAL A 139 10.66 -16.74 -3.24
C VAL A 139 10.42 -15.55 -2.32
N GLN A 140 9.61 -15.72 -1.29
CA GLN A 140 9.42 -14.72 -0.24
C GLN A 140 10.76 -14.32 0.38
N GLU A 141 11.58 -15.30 0.79
CA GLU A 141 12.91 -15.05 1.38
C GLU A 141 13.87 -14.38 0.40
N ALA A 142 13.92 -14.86 -0.85
CA ALA A 142 14.77 -14.28 -1.88
C ALA A 142 14.39 -12.82 -2.19
N LEU A 143 13.09 -12.53 -2.31
CA LEU A 143 12.60 -11.17 -2.52
C LEU A 143 12.84 -10.27 -1.32
N GLN A 144 12.66 -10.79 -0.12
CA GLN A 144 12.93 -10.06 1.12
C GLN A 144 14.39 -9.61 1.15
N SER A 145 15.34 -10.53 0.89
CA SER A 145 16.76 -10.22 0.79
C SER A 145 17.06 -9.17 -0.29
N VAL A 146 16.53 -9.34 -1.50
CA VAL A 146 16.76 -8.41 -2.61
C VAL A 146 16.23 -7.00 -2.30
N LEU A 147 15.08 -6.90 -1.62
CA LEU A 147 14.53 -5.62 -1.20
C LEU A 147 15.39 -4.98 -0.11
N GLU A 148 15.88 -5.75 0.86
CA GLU A 148 16.78 -5.27 1.91
C GLU A 148 18.10 -4.76 1.33
N ASP A 149 18.71 -5.50 0.40
CA ASP A 149 19.92 -5.10 -0.32
C ASP A 149 19.72 -3.81 -1.12
N ALA A 150 18.52 -3.61 -1.65
CA ALA A 150 18.13 -2.36 -2.33
C ALA A 150 17.78 -1.20 -1.36
N GLY A 151 17.89 -1.41 -0.03
CA GLY A 151 17.63 -0.41 0.99
C GLY A 151 16.17 -0.32 1.45
N HIS A 152 15.32 -1.28 1.07
CA HIS A 152 13.89 -1.33 1.39
C HIS A 152 13.56 -2.18 2.65
N THR A 153 14.30 -1.97 3.74
CA THR A 153 14.20 -2.76 4.99
C THR A 153 12.86 -2.69 5.72
N SER A 154 12.00 -1.73 5.36
CA SER A 154 10.64 -1.59 5.94
C SER A 154 9.56 -2.36 5.16
N MET A 155 9.94 -3.08 4.11
CA MET A 155 9.02 -3.88 3.31
C MET A 155 8.96 -5.31 3.85
N SER A 156 7.75 -5.87 3.86
CA SER A 156 7.53 -7.29 4.17
C SER A 156 6.93 -7.97 2.96
N VAL A 157 7.50 -9.09 2.54
CA VAL A 157 7.00 -9.91 1.43
C VAL A 157 6.14 -11.05 1.95
N THR A 158 5.04 -11.34 1.26
CA THR A 158 4.22 -12.55 1.45
C THR A 158 3.97 -13.20 0.10
N ALA A 159 4.06 -14.52 0.02
CA ALA A 159 3.74 -15.27 -1.19
C ALA A 159 2.74 -16.40 -0.87
N ALA A 160 1.80 -16.64 -1.78
CA ALA A 160 0.84 -17.73 -1.70
C ALA A 160 0.48 -18.21 -3.11
N SER A 161 0.11 -19.48 -3.24
CA SER A 161 -0.27 -20.07 -4.51
C SER A 161 -1.49 -20.97 -4.39
N ALA A 162 -2.12 -21.19 -5.53
CA ALA A 162 -3.15 -22.20 -5.76
C ALA A 162 -2.76 -22.98 -7.03
N THR A 163 -3.10 -24.27 -7.08
CA THR A 163 -2.72 -25.14 -8.21
C THR A 163 -3.94 -25.89 -8.70
N VAL A 164 -4.08 -25.97 -10.03
CA VAL A 164 -5.18 -26.65 -10.72
C VAL A 164 -4.60 -27.45 -11.89
N LYS A 165 -4.65 -28.80 -11.82
CA LYS A 165 -4.09 -29.75 -12.82
C LYS A 165 -2.73 -29.29 -13.38
N ASP A 166 -1.76 -29.10 -12.48
CA ASP A 166 -0.36 -28.71 -12.75
C ASP A 166 -0.11 -27.27 -13.22
N GLN A 167 -1.14 -26.42 -13.33
CA GLN A 167 -0.97 -24.99 -13.54
C GLN A 167 -1.07 -24.24 -12.20
N GLY A 168 0.01 -23.55 -11.83
CA GLY A 168 0.08 -22.71 -10.63
C GLY A 168 -0.37 -21.28 -10.90
N ILE A 169 -1.16 -20.73 -9.97
CA ILE A 169 -1.46 -19.30 -9.87
C ILE A 169 -0.82 -18.79 -8.59
N ARG A 170 0.07 -17.80 -8.72
CA ARG A 170 0.87 -17.28 -7.61
C ARG A 170 0.59 -15.82 -7.36
N VAL A 171 0.50 -15.46 -6.08
CA VAL A 171 0.34 -14.08 -5.63
C VAL A 171 1.47 -13.74 -4.68
N ILE A 172 2.26 -12.75 -5.08
CA ILE A 172 3.37 -12.24 -4.28
C ILE A 172 3.09 -10.78 -3.95
N THR A 173 3.03 -10.44 -2.68
CA THR A 173 2.73 -9.09 -2.21
C THR A 173 3.90 -8.55 -1.41
N ALA A 174 4.42 -7.40 -1.80
CA ALA A 174 5.35 -6.62 -1.00
C ALA A 174 4.60 -5.47 -0.33
N ARG A 175 4.56 -5.50 1.00
CA ARG A 175 3.80 -4.54 1.81
C ARG A 175 4.72 -3.50 2.44
N SER A 176 4.32 -2.24 2.37
CA SER A 176 5.02 -1.13 3.04
C SER A 176 4.04 -0.08 3.55
N THR A 177 4.24 0.36 4.79
CA THR A 177 3.46 1.50 5.33
C THR A 177 3.86 2.84 4.68
N HIS A 178 5.00 2.89 3.98
CA HIS A 178 5.53 4.09 3.33
C HIS A 178 5.23 4.18 1.83
N LEU A 179 4.53 3.20 1.25
CA LEU A 179 4.28 3.12 -0.19
C LEU A 179 3.58 4.36 -0.77
N LYS A 180 2.73 5.06 0.01
CA LYS A 180 2.09 6.31 -0.42
C LYS A 180 3.10 7.42 -0.78
N LYS A 181 4.30 7.39 -0.19
CA LYS A 181 5.37 8.37 -0.45
C LYS A 181 6.22 8.01 -1.67
N VAL A 182 6.06 6.80 -2.21
CA VAL A 182 6.79 6.31 -3.38
C VAL A 182 6.08 6.80 -4.64
N GLY A 183 6.80 7.49 -5.52
CA GLY A 183 6.28 7.98 -6.80
C GLY A 183 6.03 6.84 -7.79
N ASN A 184 5.20 7.07 -8.81
CA ASN A 184 4.85 6.03 -9.79
C ASN A 184 6.07 5.38 -10.47
N PRO A 185 7.11 6.12 -10.91
CA PRO A 185 8.30 5.51 -11.51
C PRO A 185 9.02 4.55 -10.57
N ASP A 186 9.09 4.89 -9.28
CA ASP A 186 9.75 4.04 -8.28
C ASP A 186 8.91 2.80 -7.94
N ARG A 187 7.58 2.91 -8.00
CA ARG A 187 6.69 1.73 -7.88
C ARG A 187 6.87 0.76 -9.04
N VAL A 188 7.05 1.28 -10.26
CA VAL A 188 7.35 0.44 -11.42
C VAL A 188 8.69 -0.26 -11.23
N LYS A 189 9.74 0.45 -10.79
CA LYS A 189 11.05 -0.16 -10.49
C LYS A 189 10.97 -1.25 -9.41
N LEU A 190 10.15 -1.03 -8.36
CA LEU A 190 9.91 -2.05 -7.34
C LEU A 190 9.21 -3.29 -7.92
N LEU A 191 8.21 -3.10 -8.78
CA LEU A 191 7.57 -4.22 -9.47
C LEU A 191 8.56 -4.94 -10.38
N GLU A 192 9.35 -4.24 -11.18
CA GLU A 192 10.39 -4.82 -12.04
C GLU A 192 11.44 -5.60 -11.24
N LEU A 193 11.82 -5.11 -10.05
CA LEU A 193 12.70 -5.84 -9.15
C LEU A 193 12.06 -7.17 -8.71
N MET A 194 10.77 -7.14 -8.33
CA MET A 194 10.03 -8.33 -7.97
C MET A 194 9.88 -9.31 -9.14
N GLN A 195 9.67 -8.79 -10.36
CA GLN A 195 9.54 -9.59 -11.59
C GLN A 195 10.77 -10.42 -11.86
N ARG A 196 11.96 -9.84 -11.78
CA ARG A 196 13.21 -10.57 -12.02
C ARG A 196 13.37 -11.78 -11.11
N THR A 197 13.00 -11.65 -9.85
CA THR A 197 13.08 -12.78 -8.90
C THR A 197 11.98 -13.82 -9.17
N ALA A 198 10.78 -13.38 -9.56
CA ALA A 198 9.69 -14.30 -9.91
C ALA A 198 9.99 -15.08 -11.21
N ASP A 199 10.55 -14.42 -12.22
CA ASP A 199 10.89 -15.03 -13.52
C ASP A 199 11.92 -16.16 -13.38
N GLN A 200 12.83 -16.06 -12.41
CA GLN A 200 13.83 -17.11 -12.13
C GLN A 200 13.23 -18.41 -11.60
N ARG A 201 12.00 -18.38 -11.06
CA ARG A 201 11.42 -19.49 -10.30
C ARG A 201 10.12 -20.01 -10.89
N PHE A 202 9.34 -19.13 -11.49
CA PHE A 202 7.93 -19.41 -11.82
C PHE A 202 7.62 -19.29 -13.30
N GLU A 203 8.55 -19.56 -14.21
CA GLU A 203 8.38 -19.34 -15.67
C GLU A 203 7.06 -19.88 -16.26
N LYS A 204 6.60 -21.03 -15.77
CA LYS A 204 5.39 -21.72 -16.25
C LYS A 204 4.10 -21.32 -15.55
N ASP A 205 4.19 -20.59 -14.44
CA ASP A 205 3.03 -20.23 -13.64
C ASP A 205 2.47 -18.86 -14.04
N GLU A 206 1.19 -18.67 -13.74
CA GLU A 206 0.57 -17.36 -13.77
C GLU A 206 0.92 -16.60 -12.49
N VAL A 207 1.48 -15.39 -12.62
CA VAL A 207 2.03 -14.66 -11.48
C VAL A 207 1.42 -13.27 -11.36
N PHE A 208 0.97 -12.96 -10.16
CA PHE A 208 0.45 -11.66 -9.74
C PHE A 208 1.38 -11.07 -8.68
N LEU A 209 1.93 -9.89 -8.97
CA LEU A 209 2.81 -9.14 -8.06
C LEU A 209 2.09 -7.89 -7.58
N GLY A 210 2.05 -7.69 -6.28
CA GLY A 210 1.33 -6.57 -5.66
C GLY A 210 2.21 -5.71 -4.78
N LEU A 211 2.08 -4.39 -4.90
CA LEU A 211 2.61 -3.45 -3.92
C LEU A 211 1.47 -2.98 -3.00
N GLN A 212 1.52 -3.35 -1.72
CA GLN A 212 0.46 -3.04 -0.77
C GLN A 212 0.87 -1.93 0.19
N GLY A 213 0.09 -0.85 0.22
CA GLY A 213 0.21 0.22 1.20
C GLY A 213 -0.49 -0.12 2.52
N LYS A 214 -0.65 0.89 3.39
CA LYS A 214 -1.45 0.74 4.62
C LYS A 214 -2.95 0.57 4.32
N LEU A 215 -3.46 1.32 3.34
CA LEU A 215 -4.90 1.42 3.04
C LEU A 215 -5.25 1.07 1.59
N LEU A 216 -4.29 1.14 0.67
CA LEU A 216 -4.54 1.01 -0.77
C LEU A 216 -3.40 0.23 -1.42
N TRP A 217 -3.70 -0.41 -2.55
CA TRP A 217 -2.71 -0.98 -3.45
C TRP A 217 -2.00 0.14 -4.21
N GLY A 218 -0.66 0.12 -4.20
CA GLY A 218 0.17 1.09 -4.91
C GLY A 218 0.41 0.74 -6.38
N GLY A 219 0.01 -0.45 -6.79
CA GLY A 219 0.11 -0.99 -8.14
C GLY A 219 0.22 -2.52 -8.11
N TYR A 220 -0.05 -3.16 -9.24
CA TYR A 220 0.25 -4.58 -9.44
C TYR A 220 0.87 -4.83 -10.82
N ALA A 221 1.55 -5.96 -10.96
CA ALA A 221 1.97 -6.49 -12.24
C ALA A 221 1.47 -7.93 -12.40
N HIS A 222 1.10 -8.30 -13.62
CA HIS A 222 0.59 -9.62 -13.95
C HIS A 222 1.34 -10.20 -15.13
N ARG A 223 1.60 -11.50 -15.09
CA ARG A 223 2.15 -12.25 -16.22
C ARG A 223 1.38 -13.57 -16.36
N PRO A 224 0.71 -13.81 -17.51
CA PRO A 224 0.14 -15.11 -17.80
C PRO A 224 1.26 -16.14 -18.06
N PRO A 225 0.95 -17.45 -18.03
CA PRO A 225 1.93 -18.51 -18.30
C PRO A 225 2.65 -18.29 -19.64
N GLY A 226 3.98 -18.22 -19.63
CA GLY A 226 4.80 -17.98 -20.83
C GLY A 226 4.59 -16.63 -21.53
N GLY A 227 3.86 -15.69 -20.91
CA GLY A 227 3.55 -14.38 -21.50
C GLY A 227 4.44 -13.25 -21.02
N THR A 228 4.11 -12.03 -21.43
CA THR A 228 4.80 -10.80 -21.04
C THR A 228 4.15 -10.13 -19.84
N TRP A 229 4.96 -9.48 -19.00
CA TRP A 229 4.48 -8.68 -17.87
C TRP A 229 3.60 -7.50 -18.32
N ARG A 230 2.50 -7.29 -17.60
CA ARG A 230 1.61 -6.13 -17.73
C ARG A 230 1.58 -5.39 -16.39
N HIS A 231 1.92 -4.10 -16.40
CA HIS A 231 1.88 -3.27 -15.20
C HIS A 231 0.59 -2.46 -15.13
N VAL A 232 -0.04 -2.45 -13.96
CA VAL A 232 -1.17 -1.58 -13.64
C VAL A 232 -0.79 -0.77 -12.40
N VAL A 233 -0.31 0.46 -12.63
CA VAL A 233 0.08 1.39 -11.56
C VAL A 233 -0.88 2.57 -11.57
N LYS A 234 -1.97 2.47 -10.80
CA LYS A 234 -2.94 3.56 -10.59
C LYS A 234 -3.03 3.90 -9.09
N SER A 235 -3.52 5.10 -8.77
CA SER A 235 -3.69 5.57 -7.39
C SER A 235 -4.66 4.71 -6.56
N THR A 236 -5.58 4.03 -7.23
CA THR A 236 -6.57 3.08 -6.68
C THR A 236 -6.58 1.88 -7.61
N THR A 237 -5.60 0.99 -7.44
CA THR A 237 -5.52 -0.23 -8.24
C THR A 237 -6.33 -1.34 -7.55
N THR A 238 -7.05 -2.13 -8.33
CA THR A 238 -7.69 -3.36 -7.86
C THR A 238 -6.66 -4.31 -7.25
N SER A 239 -7.11 -5.10 -6.29
CA SER A 239 -6.29 -6.06 -5.57
C SER A 239 -5.78 -7.15 -6.52
N PRO A 240 -4.47 -7.44 -6.56
CA PRO A 240 -3.96 -8.59 -7.30
C PRO A 240 -4.47 -9.92 -6.73
N LYS A 241 -4.93 -9.94 -5.47
CA LYS A 241 -5.58 -11.12 -4.89
C LYS A 241 -6.93 -11.41 -5.56
N ALA A 242 -7.77 -10.38 -5.77
CA ALA A 242 -9.02 -10.53 -6.52
C ALA A 242 -8.75 -11.03 -7.95
N ALA A 243 -7.81 -10.42 -8.66
CA ALA A 243 -7.48 -10.83 -10.03
C ALA A 243 -6.96 -12.27 -10.10
N ALA A 244 -6.12 -12.69 -9.14
CA ALA A 244 -5.64 -14.06 -9.06
C ALA A 244 -6.75 -15.06 -8.70
N PHE A 245 -7.67 -14.67 -7.82
CA PHE A 245 -8.82 -15.50 -7.48
C PHE A 245 -9.77 -15.67 -8.68
N GLU A 246 -10.00 -14.61 -9.45
CA GLU A 246 -10.77 -14.68 -10.70
C GLU A 246 -10.09 -15.59 -11.73
N ALA A 247 -8.78 -15.47 -11.89
CA ALA A 247 -8.00 -16.36 -12.77
C ALA A 247 -8.12 -17.84 -12.34
N LEU A 248 -8.13 -18.11 -11.04
CA LEU A 248 -8.34 -19.45 -10.49
C LEU A 248 -9.71 -20.00 -10.88
N LEU A 249 -10.77 -19.21 -10.69
CA LEU A 249 -12.13 -19.61 -11.07
C LEU A 249 -12.27 -19.87 -12.57
N GLN A 250 -11.62 -19.05 -13.41
CA GLN A 250 -11.61 -19.24 -14.86
C GLN A 250 -10.89 -20.53 -15.27
N LEU A 251 -9.75 -20.82 -14.63
CA LEU A 251 -8.97 -22.02 -14.89
C LEU A 251 -9.75 -23.29 -14.50
N GLU A 252 -10.50 -23.24 -13.39
CA GLU A 252 -11.38 -24.32 -12.96
C GLU A 252 -12.58 -24.52 -13.89
N ALA A 253 -13.21 -23.43 -14.34
CA ALA A 253 -14.34 -23.49 -15.26
C ALA A 253 -13.96 -24.05 -16.65
N GLN A 254 -12.71 -23.93 -17.05
CA GLN A 254 -12.18 -24.50 -18.28
C GLN A 254 -11.89 -26.00 -18.16
N GLN A 255 -11.95 -26.58 -16.96
CA GLN A 255 -11.77 -28.01 -16.80
C GLN A 255 -13.00 -28.75 -17.32
N PRO A 256 -12.83 -29.78 -18.15
CA PRO A 256 -13.93 -30.67 -18.49
C PRO A 256 -14.45 -31.25 -17.18
N SER A 257 -15.76 -31.12 -16.95
CA SER A 257 -16.45 -31.81 -15.86
C SER A 257 -16.12 -33.30 -15.99
N GLU A 258 -15.25 -33.82 -15.14
CA GLU A 258 -15.14 -35.26 -14.94
C GLU A 258 -16.48 -35.68 -14.35
N SER A 259 -17.39 -36.07 -15.24
CA SER A 259 -18.67 -36.66 -14.87
C SER A 259 -18.33 -37.91 -14.05
N PRO A 260 -18.72 -37.99 -12.77
CA PRO A 260 -18.55 -39.22 -12.03
C PRO A 260 -19.47 -40.25 -12.68
N ASP A 261 -18.88 -41.39 -13.06
CA ASP A 261 -19.58 -42.63 -13.38
C ASP A 261 -20.61 -42.58 -14.52
N ALA A 262 -20.13 -42.73 -15.75
CA ALA A 262 -20.82 -43.65 -16.65
C ALA A 262 -20.77 -45.03 -15.98
N LEU A 263 -21.86 -45.41 -15.30
CA LEU A 263 -22.07 -46.74 -14.72
C LEU A 263 -21.57 -47.82 -15.69
N PRO A 264 -20.73 -48.77 -15.24
CA PRO A 264 -20.35 -49.90 -16.09
C PRO A 264 -21.63 -50.65 -16.49
N THR A 265 -21.88 -50.74 -17.79
CA THR A 265 -22.92 -51.60 -18.36
C THR A 265 -22.78 -53.00 -17.77
N PRO A 266 -23.82 -53.57 -17.14
CA PRO A 266 -23.73 -54.92 -16.62
C PRO A 266 -23.48 -55.87 -17.78
N VAL A 267 -22.38 -56.62 -17.68
CA VAL A 267 -22.06 -57.74 -18.57
C VAL A 267 -23.18 -58.76 -18.39
N ALA A 268 -23.94 -59.01 -19.46
CA ALA A 268 -24.94 -60.07 -19.49
C ALA A 268 -24.24 -61.42 -19.29
N ASP A 269 -24.60 -62.10 -18.21
CA ASP A 269 -24.12 -63.42 -17.85
C ASP A 269 -24.95 -64.45 -18.63
N ASP A 270 -24.44 -64.87 -19.80
CA ASP A 270 -24.98 -66.00 -20.55
C ASP A 270 -24.57 -67.31 -19.86
N THR A 271 -25.36 -67.73 -18.88
CA THR A 271 -25.34 -69.12 -18.41
C THR A 271 -26.75 -69.69 -18.43
N ALA A 272 -27.10 -70.35 -19.53
CA ALA A 272 -28.29 -71.19 -19.66
C ALA A 272 -27.92 -72.67 -19.41
N PRO A 273 -28.73 -73.42 -18.62
CA PRO A 273 -28.86 -74.86 -18.78
C PRO A 273 -29.94 -75.24 -19.80
#